data_AF-A0A2W7BL98-F1
#
_entry.id   AF-A0A2W7BL98-F1
#
_cell.length_a   1.000
_cell.length_b   1.000
_cell.length_c   1.000
_cell.angle_alpha   90.00
_cell.angle_beta   90.00
_cell.angle_gamma   90.00
#
_symmetry.space_group_name_H-M   'P 1'
#
loop_
_entity.id
_entity.type
_entity.pdbx_description
1 polymer ?
#
loop_
_entity_poly.entity_id
_entity_poly.type
_entity_poly.pdbx_seq_one_letter_code
_entity_poly.pdbx_strand_id
1 'polypeptide(L)'
;MSDRLAKLEKLLKDEYEKLDALREGSGQTPDDEKRIQNNQKIRDKIKPQIREYEEEYLRTLQHESVGLVFVEADAQATIDVVAAEIDRVERKAEQYPEEVLQLLQEIKAKLNQPGTSAAAKLKGSLSLMPPFVNLSYEGELDTENFFRRNFPTFMRLLKGAKK
;
A
#
# COMPACT_ATOMS: atom_id res chain seq x y z
N MET A 1 -5.57 -17.82 1.12
CA MET A 1 -4.26 -17.19 0.84
C MET A 1 -3.21 -18.27 0.70
N SER A 2 -2.35 -18.18 -0.31
CA SER A 2 -1.18 -19.04 -0.48
C SER A 2 -0.14 -18.84 0.63
N ASP A 3 0.62 -19.89 0.94
CA ASP A 3 1.83 -19.82 1.77
C ASP A 3 2.82 -18.75 1.27
N ARG A 4 2.76 -18.41 -0.03
CA ARG A 4 3.62 -17.38 -0.61
C ARG A 4 3.28 -15.97 -0.12
N LEU A 5 2.01 -15.59 -0.03
CA LEU A 5 1.61 -14.27 0.48
C LEU A 5 2.03 -14.10 1.93
N ALA A 6 1.80 -15.11 2.77
CA ALA A 6 2.23 -15.07 4.18
C ALA A 6 3.76 -14.96 4.32
N LYS A 7 4.52 -15.64 3.45
CA LYS A 7 5.99 -15.51 3.41
C LYS A 7 6.43 -14.12 2.97
N LEU A 8 5.79 -13.54 1.95
CA LEU A 8 6.08 -12.19 1.47
C LEU A 8 5.74 -11.13 2.53
N GLU A 9 4.64 -11.27 3.26
CA GLU A 9 4.32 -10.39 4.40
C GLU A 9 5.43 -10.40 5.46
N LYS A 10 5.94 -11.59 5.80
CA LYS A 10 7.03 -11.72 6.77
C LYS A 10 8.32 -11.05 6.26
N LEU A 11 8.68 -11.32 5.01
CA LEU A 11 9.87 -10.72 4.39
C LEU A 11 9.77 -9.19 4.34
N LEU A 12 8.61 -8.67 3.94
CA LEU A 12 8.34 -7.23 3.95
C LEU A 12 8.48 -6.66 5.37
N LYS A 13 7.85 -7.29 6.37
CA LYS A 13 7.97 -6.86 7.78
C LYS A 13 9.43 -6.77 8.23
N ASP A 14 10.22 -7.79 7.94
CA ASP A 14 11.62 -7.85 8.33
C ASP A 14 12.46 -6.77 7.63
N GLU A 15 12.20 -6.48 6.34
CA GLU A 15 12.90 -5.39 5.63
C GLU A 15 12.48 -4.00 6.10
N TYR A 16 11.23 -3.82 6.52
CA TYR A 16 10.77 -2.57 7.13
C TYR A 16 11.40 -2.29 8.48
N GLU A 17 11.49 -3.31 9.35
CA GLU A 17 12.18 -3.17 10.63
C GLU A 17 13.65 -2.79 10.43
N LYS A 18 14.32 -3.33 9.41
CA LYS A 18 15.69 -2.94 9.03
C LYS A 18 15.75 -1.50 8.51
N LEU A 19 14.79 -1.08 7.70
CA LEU A 19 14.71 0.29 7.18
C LEU A 19 14.61 1.30 8.33
N ASP A 20 13.70 1.05 9.27
CA ASP A 20 13.47 1.93 10.42
C ASP A 20 14.71 2.00 11.31
N ALA A 21 15.31 0.84 11.65
CA ALA A 21 16.54 0.80 12.44
C ALA A 21 17.71 1.56 11.79
N LEU A 22 17.86 1.47 10.45
CA LEU A 22 18.90 2.20 9.73
C LEU A 22 18.63 3.71 9.70
N ARG A 23 17.37 4.13 9.57
CA ARG A 23 16.97 5.55 9.60
C ARG A 23 17.21 6.16 10.98
N GLU A 24 16.78 5.47 12.03
CA GLU A 24 17.03 5.90 13.42
C GLU A 24 18.53 5.97 13.72
N GLY A 25 19.28 4.94 13.33
CA GLY A 25 20.74 4.91 13.48
C GLY A 25 21.43 6.06 12.73
N SER A 26 20.99 6.40 11.52
CA SER A 26 21.48 7.56 10.76
C SER A 26 21.18 8.90 11.43
N GLY A 27 20.02 9.04 12.07
CA GLY A 27 19.60 10.28 12.73
C GLY A 27 20.26 10.53 14.09
N GLN A 28 20.64 9.46 14.79
CA GLN A 28 21.22 9.51 16.14
C GLN A 28 22.76 9.48 16.16
N THR A 29 23.40 9.05 15.07
CA THR A 29 24.86 8.94 15.02
C THR A 29 25.52 10.30 14.72
N PRO A 30 26.47 10.76 15.55
CA PRO A 30 27.30 11.92 15.25
C PRO A 30 28.42 11.61 14.24
N ASP A 31 28.60 10.33 13.90
CA ASP A 31 29.58 9.85 12.93
C ASP A 31 29.02 9.93 11.50
N ASP A 32 29.57 10.87 10.73
CA ASP A 32 29.18 11.15 9.35
C ASP A 32 29.41 9.96 8.41
N GLU A 33 30.48 9.17 8.61
CA GLU A 33 30.76 8.01 7.77
C GLU A 33 29.72 6.91 7.98
N LYS A 34 29.34 6.64 9.24
CA LYS A 34 28.25 5.70 9.55
C LYS A 34 26.92 6.15 9.00
N ARG A 35 26.62 7.46 9.05
CA ARG A 35 25.40 8.02 8.46
C ARG A 35 25.37 7.82 6.95
N ILE A 36 26.49 8.08 6.26
CA ILE A 36 26.62 7.86 4.81
C ILE A 36 26.45 6.37 4.48
N GLN A 37 27.10 5.46 5.22
CA GLN A 37 27.00 4.02 5.00
C GLN A 37 25.57 3.50 5.19
N ASN A 38 24.87 3.94 6.24
CA ASN A 38 23.47 3.57 6.46
C ASN A 38 22.58 4.07 5.33
N ASN A 39 22.76 5.31 4.88
CA ASN A 39 22.00 5.87 3.77
C ASN A 39 22.26 5.13 2.44
N GLN A 40 23.51 4.77 2.17
CA GLN A 40 23.87 3.92 1.03
C GLN A 40 23.18 2.56 1.12
N LYS A 41 23.21 1.90 2.29
CA LYS A 41 22.57 0.60 2.49
C LYS A 41 21.05 0.67 2.30
N ILE A 42 20.41 1.74 2.77
CA ILE A 42 18.98 1.99 2.54
C ILE A 42 18.71 2.09 1.04
N ARG A 43 19.47 2.93 0.32
CA ARG A 43 19.28 3.20 -1.11
C ARG A 43 19.57 1.99 -1.99
N ASP A 44 20.70 1.33 -1.77
CA ASP A 44 21.26 0.36 -2.71
C ASP A 44 20.79 -1.07 -2.44
N LYS A 45 20.23 -1.34 -1.25
CA LYS A 45 19.84 -2.70 -0.84
C LYS A 45 18.42 -2.80 -0.31
N ILE A 46 18.09 -2.05 0.75
CA ILE A 46 16.82 -2.23 1.45
C ILE A 46 15.64 -1.79 0.57
N LYS A 47 15.71 -0.59 -0.03
CA LYS A 47 14.65 -0.10 -0.93
C LYS A 47 14.40 -1.01 -2.14
N PRO A 48 15.43 -1.46 -2.89
CA PRO A 48 15.23 -2.42 -3.97
C PRO A 48 14.58 -3.73 -3.52
N GLN A 49 15.02 -4.31 -2.40
CA GLN A 49 14.48 -5.58 -1.90
C GLN A 49 13.01 -5.46 -1.47
N ILE A 50 12.66 -4.37 -0.78
CA ILE A 50 11.27 -4.06 -0.45
C ILE A 50 10.42 -4.02 -1.72
N ARG A 51 10.88 -3.26 -2.73
CA ARG A 51 10.16 -3.13 -4.00
C ARG A 51 9.93 -4.47 -4.68
N GLU A 52 10.94 -5.33 -4.74
CA GLU A 52 10.80 -6.67 -5.33
C GLU A 52 9.73 -7.50 -4.60
N TYR A 53 9.73 -7.49 -3.26
CA TYR A 53 8.75 -8.23 -2.48
C TYR A 53 7.34 -7.65 -2.57
N GLU A 54 7.19 -6.33 -2.68
CA GLU A 54 5.89 -5.68 -2.91
C GLU A 54 5.32 -5.99 -4.28
N GLU A 55 6.13 -5.88 -5.32
CA GLU A 55 5.71 -6.19 -6.69
C GLU A 55 5.23 -7.64 -6.77
N GLU A 56 5.96 -8.55 -6.13
CA GLU A 56 5.55 -9.95 -6.05
C GLU A 56 4.29 -10.15 -5.19
N TYR A 57 4.19 -9.47 -4.05
CA TYR A 57 3.02 -9.54 -3.17
C TYR A 57 1.76 -9.12 -3.93
N LEU A 58 1.83 -8.01 -4.66
CA LEU A 58 0.69 -7.49 -5.41
C LEU A 58 0.34 -8.33 -6.63
N ARG A 59 1.32 -8.84 -7.38
CA ARG A 59 1.05 -9.79 -8.47
C ARG A 59 0.38 -11.06 -7.95
N THR A 60 0.88 -11.59 -6.82
CA THR A 60 0.31 -12.77 -6.18
C THR A 60 -1.09 -12.49 -5.67
N LEU A 61 -1.30 -11.33 -5.04
CA LEU A 61 -2.60 -10.90 -4.55
C LEU A 61 -3.59 -10.69 -5.69
N GLN A 62 -3.20 -10.05 -6.80
CA GLN A 62 -4.04 -9.87 -7.98
C GLN A 62 -4.47 -11.23 -8.55
N HIS A 63 -3.52 -12.17 -8.70
CA HIS A 63 -3.81 -13.52 -9.15
C HIS A 63 -4.76 -14.27 -8.19
N GLU A 64 -4.55 -14.17 -6.88
CA GLU A 64 -5.39 -14.82 -5.86
C GLU A 64 -6.75 -14.11 -5.65
N SER A 65 -6.82 -12.80 -5.90
CA SER A 65 -8.02 -11.98 -5.69
C SER A 65 -9.18 -12.36 -6.59
N VAL A 66 -8.88 -12.96 -7.75
CA VAL A 66 -9.88 -13.57 -8.64
C VAL A 66 -10.75 -14.58 -7.87
N GLY A 67 -10.13 -15.35 -6.98
CA GLY A 67 -10.79 -16.37 -6.15
C GLY A 67 -11.40 -15.87 -4.83
N LEU A 68 -11.23 -14.60 -4.46
CA LEU A 68 -11.81 -14.07 -3.21
C LEU A 68 -13.34 -14.01 -3.31
N VAL A 69 -14.04 -14.52 -2.32
CA VAL A 69 -15.50 -14.38 -2.22
C VAL A 69 -15.80 -13.36 -1.15
N PHE A 70 -16.38 -12.23 -1.54
CA PHE A 70 -16.87 -11.22 -0.60
C PHE A 70 -18.37 -11.39 -0.44
N VAL A 71 -18.86 -11.36 0.80
CA VAL A 71 -20.29 -11.21 1.07
C VAL A 71 -20.71 -9.81 0.62
N GLU A 72 -21.76 -9.70 -0.20
CA GLU A 72 -22.16 -8.43 -0.82
C GLU A 72 -22.44 -7.32 0.20
N ALA A 73 -23.06 -7.66 1.34
CA ALA A 73 -23.32 -6.69 2.42
C ALA A 73 -22.01 -6.16 3.03
N ASP A 74 -21.05 -7.03 3.30
CA ASP A 74 -19.74 -6.65 3.85
C ASP A 74 -18.92 -5.87 2.82
N ALA A 75 -19.04 -6.24 1.54
CA ALA A 75 -18.41 -5.53 0.43
C ALA A 75 -18.98 -4.12 0.33
N GLN A 76 -20.29 -3.95 0.39
CA GLN A 76 -20.92 -2.62 0.31
C GLN A 76 -20.51 -1.75 1.51
N ALA A 77 -20.58 -2.29 2.73
CA ALA A 77 -20.14 -1.57 3.93
C ALA A 77 -18.67 -1.14 3.83
N THR A 78 -17.84 -1.97 3.24
CA THR A 78 -16.43 -1.66 2.98
C THR A 78 -16.27 -0.53 1.94
N ILE A 79 -17.02 -0.58 0.83
CA ILE A 79 -17.02 0.49 -0.18
C ILE A 79 -17.37 1.83 0.45
N ASP A 80 -18.40 1.87 1.29
CA ASP A 80 -18.88 3.09 1.92
C ASP A 80 -17.80 3.72 2.82
N VAL A 81 -17.07 2.89 3.58
CA VAL A 81 -15.96 3.34 4.43
C VAL A 81 -14.80 3.87 3.59
N VAL A 82 -14.41 3.13 2.53
CA VAL A 82 -13.31 3.54 1.64
C VAL A 82 -13.67 4.84 0.91
N ALA A 83 -14.91 4.99 0.44
CA ALA A 83 -15.37 6.23 -0.19
C ALA A 83 -15.26 7.43 0.77
N ALA A 84 -15.64 7.26 2.04
CA ALA A 84 -15.48 8.29 3.06
C ALA A 84 -14.01 8.62 3.36
N GLU A 85 -13.12 7.62 3.35
CA GLU A 85 -11.67 7.82 3.46
C GLU A 85 -11.12 8.64 2.29
N ILE A 86 -11.57 8.36 1.05
CA ILE A 86 -11.18 9.10 -0.15
C ILE A 86 -11.67 10.55 -0.07
N ASP A 87 -12.94 10.77 0.25
CA ASP A 87 -13.52 12.10 0.39
C ASP A 87 -12.77 12.95 1.43
N ARG A 88 -12.31 12.33 2.53
CA ARG A 88 -11.52 13.01 3.56
C ARG A 88 -10.17 13.50 3.03
N VAL A 89 -9.53 12.70 2.17
CA VAL A 89 -8.25 13.06 1.55
C VAL A 89 -8.45 14.13 0.48
N GLU A 90 -9.48 14.00 -0.37
CA GLU A 90 -9.82 14.98 -1.42
C GLU A 90 -10.12 16.37 -0.83
N ARG A 91 -10.73 16.46 0.35
CA ARG A 91 -10.94 17.74 1.07
C ARG A 91 -9.64 18.45 1.48
N LYS A 92 -8.51 17.75 1.45
CA LYS A 92 -7.17 18.25 1.73
C LYS A 92 -6.27 18.05 0.51
N ALA A 93 -6.82 18.12 -0.69
CA ALA A 93 -6.12 17.84 -1.95
C ALA A 93 -4.78 18.60 -2.05
N GLU A 94 -4.75 19.86 -1.61
CA GLU A 94 -3.55 20.70 -1.57
C GLU A 94 -2.41 20.22 -0.65
N GLN A 95 -2.63 19.19 0.18
CA GLN A 95 -1.60 18.54 0.99
C GLN A 95 -0.98 17.31 0.30
N TYR A 96 -1.46 16.95 -0.88
CA TYR A 96 -1.07 15.71 -1.56
C TYR A 96 -0.70 15.97 -3.02
N PRO A 97 0.30 15.26 -3.54
CA PRO A 97 0.66 15.30 -4.96
C PRO A 97 -0.48 14.88 -5.88
N GLU A 98 -0.49 15.46 -7.08
CA GLU A 98 -1.56 15.29 -8.07
C GLU A 98 -1.72 13.82 -8.47
N GLU A 99 -0.62 13.08 -8.56
CA GLU A 99 -0.60 11.67 -8.93
C GLU A 99 -1.35 10.81 -7.92
N VAL A 100 -1.24 11.14 -6.63
CA VAL A 100 -1.99 10.45 -5.56
C VAL A 100 -3.47 10.75 -5.69
N LEU A 101 -3.83 12.01 -5.96
CA LEU A 101 -5.22 12.40 -6.13
C LEU A 101 -5.86 11.74 -7.35
N GLN A 102 -5.14 11.66 -8.48
CA GLN A 102 -5.59 10.98 -9.69
C GLN A 102 -5.86 9.49 -9.42
N LEU A 103 -4.94 8.80 -8.73
CA LEU A 103 -5.14 7.40 -8.34
C LEU A 103 -6.39 7.21 -7.46
N LEU A 104 -6.61 8.10 -6.49
CA LEU A 104 -7.79 8.03 -5.62
C LEU A 104 -9.09 8.27 -6.39
N GLN A 105 -9.07 9.15 -7.40
CA GLN A 105 -10.21 9.36 -8.29
C GLN A 105 -10.51 8.12 -9.14
N GLU A 106 -9.49 7.43 -9.65
CA GLU A 106 -9.67 6.17 -10.38
C GLU A 106 -10.27 5.07 -9.49
N ILE A 107 -9.77 4.93 -8.26
CA ILE A 107 -10.33 4.02 -7.26
C ILE A 107 -11.80 4.38 -6.98
N LYS A 108 -12.11 5.64 -6.72
CA LYS A 108 -13.47 6.13 -6.47
C LYS A 108 -14.40 5.89 -7.66
N ALA A 109 -13.93 6.10 -8.88
CA ALA A 109 -14.68 5.81 -10.09
C ALA A 109 -14.98 4.30 -10.21
N LYS A 110 -14.02 3.45 -9.86
CA LYS A 110 -14.20 2.00 -9.87
C LYS A 110 -15.22 1.52 -8.82
N LEU A 111 -15.17 2.11 -7.62
CA LEU A 111 -16.13 1.83 -6.54
C LEU A 111 -17.56 2.28 -6.87
N ASN A 112 -17.70 3.35 -7.67
CA ASN A 112 -18.98 3.89 -8.10
C ASN A 112 -19.52 3.28 -9.41
N GLN A 113 -18.84 2.28 -9.99
CA GLN A 113 -19.22 1.72 -11.29
C GLN A 113 -20.65 1.15 -11.27
N PRO A 114 -21.60 1.65 -12.09
CA PRO A 114 -22.97 1.17 -12.06
C PRO A 114 -23.08 -0.27 -12.58
N GLY A 115 -24.11 -1.00 -12.14
CA GLY A 115 -24.41 -2.36 -12.63
C GLY A 115 -23.41 -3.45 -12.24
N THR A 116 -22.41 -3.14 -11.42
CA THR A 116 -21.44 -4.11 -10.86
C THR A 116 -21.72 -4.36 -9.39
N SER A 117 -21.53 -5.60 -8.95
CA SER A 117 -21.71 -5.97 -7.54
C SER A 117 -20.64 -5.30 -6.66
N ALA A 118 -20.94 -5.13 -5.38
CA ALA A 118 -19.99 -4.51 -4.44
C ALA A 118 -18.69 -5.33 -4.36
N ALA A 119 -18.80 -6.66 -4.37
CA ALA A 119 -17.64 -7.55 -4.42
C ALA A 119 -16.78 -7.31 -5.67
N ALA A 120 -17.41 -7.19 -6.84
CA ALA A 120 -16.69 -6.96 -8.10
C ALA A 120 -16.00 -5.59 -8.13
N LYS A 121 -16.66 -4.55 -7.60
CA LYS A 121 -16.10 -3.19 -7.45
C LYS A 121 -14.85 -3.20 -6.57
N LEU A 122 -14.92 -3.86 -5.42
CA LEU A 122 -13.77 -3.99 -4.52
C LEU A 122 -12.60 -4.71 -5.20
N LYS A 123 -12.83 -5.87 -5.84
CA LYS A 123 -11.79 -6.58 -6.60
C LYS A 123 -11.15 -5.70 -7.68
N GLY A 124 -11.98 -4.96 -8.41
CA GLY A 124 -11.53 -4.01 -9.42
C GLY A 124 -10.64 -2.92 -8.84
N SER A 125 -11.05 -2.34 -7.70
CA SER A 125 -10.28 -1.29 -7.02
C SER A 125 -8.93 -1.80 -6.47
N LEU A 126 -8.88 -3.03 -5.96
CA LEU A 126 -7.63 -3.67 -5.53
C LEU A 126 -6.63 -3.82 -6.68
N SER A 127 -7.12 -4.01 -7.90
CA SER A 127 -6.29 -4.15 -9.10
C SER A 127 -5.70 -2.81 -9.57
N LEU A 128 -6.26 -1.68 -9.12
CA LEU A 128 -5.76 -0.34 -9.41
C LEU A 128 -4.68 0.11 -8.42
N MET A 129 -4.47 -0.63 -7.32
CA MET A 129 -3.38 -0.32 -6.41
C MET A 129 -2.05 -0.44 -7.16
N PRO A 130 -1.20 0.61 -7.13
CA PRO A 130 0.12 0.52 -7.72
C PRO A 130 0.85 -0.69 -7.15
N PRO A 131 1.70 -1.38 -7.93
CA PRO A 131 2.67 -2.38 -7.44
C PRO A 131 3.56 -1.87 -6.29
N PHE A 132 3.46 -0.56 -6.04
CA PHE A 132 4.33 0.22 -5.22
C PHE A 132 3.52 1.08 -4.26
N VAL A 133 2.62 0.43 -3.52
CA VAL A 133 2.03 1.08 -2.32
C VAL A 133 3.15 1.60 -1.41
N ASN A 134 4.42 1.20 -1.58
CA ASN A 134 5.58 1.77 -0.91
C ASN A 134 6.60 2.46 -1.86
N LEU A 135 6.15 3.10 -2.96
CA LEU A 135 6.95 4.12 -3.66
C LEU A 135 7.28 5.23 -2.67
N SER A 136 8.48 5.15 -2.09
CA SER A 136 9.30 6.34 -1.87
C SER A 136 9.77 6.79 -3.25
N TYR A 137 8.92 7.48 -4.02
CA TYR A 137 9.42 8.20 -5.19
C TYR A 137 10.56 9.09 -4.69
N GLU A 138 11.71 9.07 -5.37
CA GLU A 138 12.83 9.95 -5.02
C GLU A 138 12.32 11.39 -5.04
N GLY A 139 12.02 11.93 -3.86
CA GLY A 139 11.21 13.14 -3.75
C GLY A 139 10.52 13.24 -2.41
N GLU A 140 9.22 12.95 -2.32
CA GLU A 140 8.39 13.58 -1.25
C GLU A 140 7.24 12.72 -0.70
N LEU A 141 6.92 11.57 -1.30
CA LEU A 141 5.80 10.73 -0.85
C LEU A 141 6.27 9.40 -0.30
N ASP A 142 6.06 9.20 0.99
CA ASP A 142 6.01 7.88 1.61
C ASP A 142 4.61 7.30 1.37
N THR A 143 4.41 6.75 0.16
CA THR A 143 3.11 6.23 -0.31
C THR A 143 2.55 5.19 0.65
N GLU A 144 3.42 4.43 1.34
CA GLU A 144 3.00 3.40 2.28
C GLU A 144 2.40 3.99 3.53
N ASN A 145 3.13 4.92 4.13
CA ASN A 145 2.66 5.63 5.31
C ASN A 145 1.41 6.44 4.98
N PHE A 146 1.31 6.97 3.76
CA PHE A 146 0.10 7.61 3.28
C PHE A 146 -1.10 6.65 3.28
N PHE A 147 -1.00 5.47 2.65
CA PHE A 147 -2.12 4.51 2.61
C PHE A 147 -2.43 3.88 3.97
N ARG A 148 -1.42 3.53 4.77
CA ARG A 148 -1.62 3.04 6.15
C ARG A 148 -2.33 4.06 7.04
N ARG A 149 -1.99 5.34 6.90
CA ARG A 149 -2.56 6.43 7.72
C ARG A 149 -3.94 6.86 7.23
N ASN A 150 -4.14 6.93 5.91
CA ASN A 150 -5.34 7.51 5.33
C ASN A 150 -6.39 6.49 4.92
N PHE A 151 -5.97 5.27 4.59
CA PHE A 151 -6.83 4.21 4.05
C PHE A 151 -6.68 2.88 4.84
N PRO A 152 -6.82 2.91 6.18
CA PRO A 152 -6.62 1.72 7.01
C PRO A 152 -7.61 0.60 6.65
N THR A 153 -8.82 0.93 6.19
CA THR A 153 -9.82 -0.06 5.78
C THR A 153 -9.36 -0.77 4.51
N PHE A 154 -8.88 -0.01 3.52
CA PHE A 154 -8.32 -0.56 2.29
C PHE A 154 -7.11 -1.46 2.58
N MET A 155 -6.21 -1.01 3.46
CA MET A 155 -5.06 -1.80 3.92
C MET A 155 -5.48 -3.06 4.68
N ARG A 156 -6.59 -2.99 5.43
CA ARG A 156 -7.15 -4.16 6.10
C ARG A 156 -7.79 -5.12 5.12
N LEU A 157 -8.34 -4.69 3.98
CA LEU A 157 -8.80 -5.62 2.94
C LEU A 157 -7.62 -6.36 2.31
N LEU A 158 -6.53 -5.63 2.01
CA LEU A 158 -5.29 -6.22 1.53
C LEU A 158 -4.74 -7.27 2.50
N LYS A 159 -4.86 -7.04 3.82
CA LYS A 159 -4.46 -7.98 4.88
C LYS A 159 -5.52 -9.04 5.21
N GLY A 160 -6.78 -8.73 4.95
CA GLY A 160 -8.00 -9.42 5.40
C GLY A 160 -8.61 -10.35 4.35
N ALA A 161 -8.03 -10.41 3.15
CA ALA A 161 -8.06 -11.60 2.29
C ALA A 161 -7.56 -12.88 3.01
N LYS A 162 -7.03 -12.74 4.24
CA LYS A 162 -7.07 -13.75 5.30
C LYS A 162 -8.50 -13.97 5.82
N LYS A 163 -9.31 -14.71 5.08
CA LYS A 163 -10.26 -15.70 5.61
C LYS A 163 -10.86 -16.51 4.48
#